data_AF-A8UT11-F1
#
_entry.id   AF-A8UT11-F1
#
_cell.length_a   1.000
_cell.length_b   1.000
_cell.length_c   1.000
_cell.angle_alpha   90.00
_cell.angle_beta   90.00
_cell.angle_gamma   90.00
#
_symmetry.space_group_name_H-M   'P 1'
#
loop_
_entity.id
_entity.type
_entity.pdbx_description
1 polymer ?
#
loop_
_entity_poly.entity_id
_entity_poly.type
_entity_poly.pdbx_seq_one_letter_code
_entity_poly.pdbx_strand_id
1 'polypeptide(L)'
;TSEAIRQISEETLRARNVSMDMAEAIRDGKDKVSFMHGAMNRIVDVSESISSITETIITIAEQTNLLALNAAIEAARAGEVGRGFAVVADEVRRLAEISGNAAKEIAQLLENALKTVAEGKDASEAVVESYRKIEEVTTEIATVIDTIATAMEEQSRAVDIIRDSITDISNSTERMEESVKRFKL
;
A
#
# COMPACT_ATOMS: atom_id res chain seq x y z
N THR A 1 -32.67 2.70 32.37
CA THR A 1 -31.91 1.44 32.20
C THR A 1 -32.23 0.78 30.88
N SER A 2 -33.49 0.46 30.58
CA SER A 2 -33.89 -0.13 29.28
C SER A 2 -33.52 0.74 28.06
N GLU A 3 -33.70 2.07 28.16
CA GLU A 3 -33.28 3.01 27.11
C GLU A 3 -31.75 3.05 26.89
N ALA A 4 -30.96 2.93 27.96
CA ALA A 4 -29.50 2.89 27.88
C ALA A 4 -29.01 1.57 27.23
N ILE A 5 -29.64 0.44 27.54
CA ILE A 5 -29.34 -0.86 26.91
C ILE A 5 -29.66 -0.81 25.40
N ARG A 6 -30.80 -0.21 25.03
CA ARG A 6 -31.17 -0.01 23.62
C ARG A 6 -30.14 0.86 22.90
N GLN A 7 -29.74 1.98 23.50
CA GLN A 7 -28.75 2.88 22.92
C GLN A 7 -27.39 2.19 22.73
N ILE A 8 -26.91 1.42 23.72
CA ILE A 8 -25.64 0.69 23.59
C ILE A 8 -25.74 -0.41 22.51
N SER A 9 -26.88 -1.10 22.39
CA SER A 9 -27.11 -2.04 21.29
C SER A 9 -27.05 -1.36 19.92
N GLU A 10 -27.66 -0.19 19.76
CA GLU A 10 -27.60 0.60 18.53
C GLU A 10 -26.15 1.02 18.19
N GLU A 11 -25.39 1.51 19.18
CA GLU A 11 -23.97 1.85 18.98
C GLU A 11 -23.11 0.61 18.68
N THR A 12 -23.44 -0.56 19.24
CA THR A 12 -22.75 -1.83 18.98
C THR A 12 -22.97 -2.29 17.53
N LEU A 13 -24.20 -2.17 17.02
CA LEU A 13 -24.51 -2.43 15.61
C LEU A 13 -23.78 -1.45 14.68
N ARG A 14 -23.74 -0.17 15.06
CA ARG A 14 -23.00 0.84 14.30
C ARG A 14 -21.50 0.53 14.26
N ALA A 15 -20.91 0.19 15.41
CA ALA A 15 -19.52 -0.22 15.50
C ALA A 15 -19.22 -1.44 14.62
N ARG A 16 -20.13 -2.43 14.58
CA ARG A 16 -20.00 -3.61 13.73
C ARG A 16 -19.88 -3.23 12.25
N ASN A 17 -20.75 -2.34 11.78
CA ASN A 17 -20.73 -1.86 10.40
C ASN A 17 -19.43 -1.11 10.09
N VAL A 18 -18.99 -0.23 10.98
CA VAL A 18 -17.70 0.49 10.82
C VAL A 18 -16.52 -0.48 10.75
N SER A 19 -16.52 -1.55 11.56
CA SER A 19 -15.49 -2.60 11.47
C SER A 19 -15.52 -3.37 10.15
N MET A 20 -16.70 -3.62 9.60
CA MET A 20 -16.85 -4.24 8.28
C MET A 20 -16.31 -3.33 7.17
N ASP A 21 -16.67 -2.04 7.20
CA ASP A 21 -16.17 -1.05 6.25
C ASP A 21 -14.64 -0.91 6.34
N MET A 22 -14.09 -0.95 7.55
CA MET A 22 -12.63 -0.95 7.78
C MET A 22 -11.97 -2.18 7.15
N ALA A 23 -12.55 -3.38 7.34
CA ALA A 23 -12.03 -4.60 6.74
C ALA A 23 -12.04 -4.56 5.20
N GLU A 24 -13.07 -3.96 4.60
CA GLU A 24 -13.13 -3.74 3.16
C GLU A 24 -12.06 -2.73 2.69
N ALA A 25 -11.91 -1.60 3.40
CA ALA A 25 -10.89 -0.59 3.09
C ALA A 25 -9.46 -1.16 3.18
N ILE A 26 -9.18 -2.02 4.17
CA ILE A 26 -7.89 -2.72 4.27
C ILE A 26 -7.67 -3.63 3.07
N ARG A 27 -8.70 -4.37 2.64
CA ARG A 27 -8.60 -5.27 1.48
C ARG A 27 -8.32 -4.48 0.20
N ASP A 28 -9.07 -3.41 -0.08
CA ASP A 28 -8.81 -2.55 -1.24
C ASP A 28 -7.40 -1.95 -1.15
N GLY A 29 -6.98 -1.48 0.03
CA GLY A 29 -5.63 -0.98 0.28
C GLY A 29 -4.54 -1.99 -0.08
N LYS A 30 -4.69 -3.25 0.33
CA LYS A 30 -3.76 -4.35 -0.02
C LYS A 30 -3.74 -4.61 -1.52
N ASP A 31 -4.89 -4.58 -2.19
CA ASP A 31 -4.98 -4.78 -3.65
C ASP A 31 -4.30 -3.64 -4.42
N LYS A 32 -4.45 -2.38 -3.99
CA LYS A 32 -3.74 -1.24 -4.60
C LYS A 32 -2.23 -1.36 -4.42
N VAL A 33 -1.78 -1.78 -3.24
CA VAL A 33 -0.36 -2.00 -2.96
C VAL A 33 0.21 -3.15 -3.81
N SER A 34 -0.54 -4.24 -3.98
CA SER A 34 -0.17 -5.33 -4.89
C SER A 34 -0.04 -4.86 -6.35
N PHE A 35 -0.99 -4.05 -6.82
CA PHE A 35 -0.91 -3.44 -8.14
C PHE A 35 0.32 -2.54 -8.30
N MET A 36 0.64 -1.73 -7.29
CA MET A 36 1.83 -0.87 -7.25
C MET A 36 3.11 -1.70 -7.35
N HIS A 37 3.21 -2.80 -6.61
CA HIS A 37 4.32 -3.73 -6.70
C HIS A 37 4.49 -4.30 -8.11
N GLY A 38 3.39 -4.69 -8.76
CA GLY A 38 3.40 -5.13 -10.15
C GLY A 38 3.86 -4.04 -11.12
N ALA A 39 3.52 -2.77 -10.87
CA ALA A 39 4.00 -1.64 -11.68
C ALA A 39 5.50 -1.40 -11.49
N MET A 40 6.00 -1.48 -10.26
CA MET A 40 7.43 -1.38 -9.96
C MET A 40 8.24 -2.47 -10.66
N ASN A 41 7.76 -3.72 -10.65
CA ASN A 41 8.44 -4.81 -11.37
C ASN A 41 8.51 -4.55 -12.88
N ARG A 42 7.42 -4.05 -13.50
CA ARG A 42 7.45 -3.66 -14.92
C ARG A 42 8.46 -2.54 -15.20
N ILE A 43 8.63 -1.61 -14.27
CA ILE A 43 9.65 -0.55 -14.42
C ILE A 43 11.04 -1.17 -14.38
N VAL A 44 11.30 -2.14 -13.49
CA VAL A 44 12.57 -2.88 -13.46
C VAL A 44 12.84 -3.55 -14.81
N ASP A 45 11.89 -4.36 -15.32
CA ASP A 45 12.05 -5.08 -16.59
C ASP A 45 12.36 -4.14 -17.77
N VAL A 46 11.64 -3.01 -17.84
CA VAL A 46 11.87 -1.99 -18.88
C VAL A 46 13.23 -1.33 -18.69
N SER A 47 13.64 -1.04 -17.47
CA SER A 47 14.91 -0.38 -17.16
C SER A 47 16.10 -1.27 -17.50
N GLU A 48 16.01 -2.58 -17.22
CA GLU A 48 17.00 -3.58 -17.64
C GLU A 48 17.13 -3.66 -19.16
N SER A 49 16.00 -3.62 -19.87
CA SER A 49 15.98 -3.60 -21.34
C SER A 49 16.67 -2.35 -21.90
N ILE A 50 16.39 -1.17 -21.32
CA ILE A 50 17.04 0.08 -21.73
C ILE A 50 18.54 0.03 -21.39
N SER A 51 18.92 -0.57 -20.25
CA SER A 51 20.33 -0.73 -19.86
C SER A 51 21.12 -1.51 -20.90
N SER A 52 20.58 -2.66 -21.36
CA SER A 52 21.21 -3.47 -22.41
C SER A 52 21.37 -2.72 -23.75
N ILE A 53 20.35 -1.93 -24.14
CA ILE A 53 20.44 -1.07 -25.32
C ILE A 53 21.52 -0.01 -25.13
N THR A 54 21.61 0.58 -23.94
CA THR A 54 22.58 1.61 -23.60
C THR A 54 24.01 1.08 -23.65
N GLU A 55 24.27 -0.12 -23.14
CA GLU A 55 25.56 -0.82 -23.29
C GLU A 55 25.93 -1.08 -24.75
N THR A 56 24.95 -1.44 -25.57
CA THR A 56 25.14 -1.61 -27.01
C THR A 56 25.55 -0.29 -27.67
N ILE A 57 24.92 0.83 -27.30
CA ILE A 57 25.28 2.17 -27.80
C ILE A 57 26.71 2.55 -27.39
N ILE A 58 27.11 2.28 -26.13
CA ILE A 58 28.49 2.50 -25.66
C ILE A 58 29.48 1.72 -26.52
N THR A 59 29.18 0.44 -26.78
CA THR A 59 30.02 -0.43 -27.60
C THR A 59 30.13 0.10 -29.04
N ILE A 60 29.02 0.53 -29.65
CA ILE A 60 29.02 1.12 -31.00
C ILE A 60 29.83 2.41 -31.04
N ALA A 61 29.70 3.27 -30.02
CA ALA A 61 30.46 4.50 -29.92
C ALA A 61 31.97 4.23 -29.83
N GLU A 62 32.38 3.26 -29.01
CA GLU A 62 33.79 2.85 -28.90
C GLU A 62 34.34 2.27 -30.20
N GLN A 63 33.58 1.41 -30.89
CA GLN A 63 33.96 0.87 -32.20
C GLN A 63 34.07 1.96 -33.26
N THR A 64 33.13 2.91 -33.28
CA THR A 64 33.13 4.05 -34.20
C THR A 64 34.33 4.96 -33.94
N ASN A 65 34.66 5.19 -32.67
CA ASN A 65 35.84 5.95 -32.26
C ASN A 65 37.14 5.29 -32.75
N LEU A 66 37.25 3.96 -32.63
CA LEU A 66 38.40 3.20 -33.14
C LEU A 66 38.48 3.22 -34.67
N LEU A 67 37.35 3.12 -35.38
CA LEU A 67 37.29 3.24 -36.84
C LEU A 67 37.74 4.64 -37.31
N ALA A 68 37.28 5.69 -36.62
CA ALA A 68 37.66 7.07 -36.90
C ALA A 68 39.17 7.30 -36.67
N LEU A 69 39.73 6.73 -35.59
CA LEU A 69 41.17 6.78 -35.33
C LEU A 69 41.98 6.10 -36.45
N ASN A 70 41.55 4.92 -36.92
CA ASN A 70 42.20 4.23 -38.03
C ASN A 70 42.13 5.06 -39.33
N ALA A 71 40.99 5.69 -39.59
CA ALA A 71 40.82 6.57 -40.74
C ALA A 71 41.73 7.81 -40.66
N ALA A 72 41.89 8.41 -39.48
CA ALA A 72 42.80 9.52 -39.27
C ALA A 72 44.27 9.13 -39.50
N ILE A 73 44.68 7.92 -39.07
CA ILE A 73 46.02 7.37 -39.32
C ILE A 73 46.27 7.19 -40.82
N GLU A 74 45.32 6.60 -41.55
CA GLU A 74 45.47 6.36 -42.98
C GLU A 74 45.43 7.68 -43.79
N ALA A 75 44.61 8.65 -43.36
CA ALA A 75 44.59 9.99 -43.92
C ALA A 75 45.94 10.71 -43.75
N ALA A 76 46.56 10.60 -42.58
CA ALA A 76 47.91 11.13 -42.34
C ALA A 76 48.96 10.45 -43.23
N ARG A 77 48.81 9.14 -43.46
CA ARG A 77 49.68 8.35 -44.33
C ARG A 77 49.57 8.75 -45.81
N ALA A 78 48.38 9.15 -46.26
CA ALA A 78 48.13 9.63 -47.62
C ALA A 78 48.64 11.08 -47.88
N GLY A 79 49.12 11.78 -46.85
CA GLY A 79 49.70 13.12 -46.98
C GLY A 79 48.68 14.17 -47.44
N GLU A 80 49.05 15.00 -48.42
CA GLU A 80 48.20 16.09 -48.94
C GLU A 80 46.84 15.59 -49.48
N VAL A 81 46.80 14.39 -50.08
CA VAL A 81 45.57 13.80 -50.66
C VAL A 81 44.57 13.39 -49.56
N GLY A 82 45.05 13.12 -48.35
CA GLY A 82 44.25 12.67 -47.21
C GLY A 82 43.63 13.79 -46.36
N ARG A 83 43.98 15.07 -46.60
CA ARG A 83 43.55 16.20 -45.74
C ARG A 83 42.04 16.29 -45.54
N GLY A 84 41.25 16.11 -46.60
CA GLY A 84 39.78 16.14 -46.50
C GLY A 84 39.23 14.97 -45.68
N PHE A 85 39.84 13.78 -45.83
CA PHE A 85 39.48 12.58 -45.05
C PHE A 85 39.85 12.72 -43.57
N ALA A 86 40.98 13.39 -43.24
CA ALA A 86 41.39 13.63 -41.86
C ALA A 86 40.34 14.46 -41.09
N VAL A 87 39.81 15.51 -41.71
CA VAL A 87 38.77 16.36 -41.08
C VAL A 87 37.49 15.56 -40.80
N VAL A 88 37.08 14.71 -41.75
CA VAL A 88 35.90 13.84 -41.55
C VAL A 88 36.16 12.82 -40.45
N ALA A 89 37.34 12.22 -40.40
CA ALA A 89 37.71 11.27 -39.35
C ALA A 89 37.66 11.92 -37.96
N ASP A 90 38.19 13.14 -37.81
CA ASP A 90 38.14 13.87 -36.53
C ASP A 90 36.70 14.20 -36.09
N GLU A 91 35.82 14.60 -37.02
CA GLU A 91 34.42 14.88 -36.69
C GLU A 91 33.65 13.61 -36.31
N VAL A 92 33.87 12.50 -37.01
CA VAL A 92 33.28 11.19 -36.64
C VAL A 92 33.78 10.75 -35.26
N ARG A 93 35.08 10.94 -34.96
CA ARG A 93 35.67 10.65 -33.65
C ARG A 93 34.98 11.45 -32.55
N ARG A 94 34.81 12.76 -32.76
CA ARG A 94 34.14 13.67 -31.82
C ARG A 94 32.68 13.27 -31.56
N LEU A 95 31.95 12.92 -32.61
CA LEU A 95 30.56 12.46 -32.49
C LEU A 95 30.46 11.13 -31.72
N ALA A 96 31.39 10.21 -31.97
CA ALA A 96 31.46 8.95 -31.24
C ALA A 96 31.73 9.15 -29.74
N GLU A 97 32.67 10.02 -29.38
CA GLU A 97 32.95 10.39 -27.98
C GLU A 97 31.71 11.00 -27.28
N ILE A 98 31.02 11.94 -27.95
CA ILE A 98 29.80 12.56 -27.41
C ILE A 98 28.69 11.51 -27.22
N SER A 99 28.48 10.64 -28.20
CA SER A 99 27.47 9.58 -28.12
C SER A 99 27.76 8.59 -27.00
N GLY A 100 29.03 8.20 -26.82
CA GLY A 100 29.44 7.30 -25.75
C GLY A 100 29.24 7.91 -24.36
N ASN A 101 29.57 9.20 -24.20
CA ASN A 101 29.36 9.91 -22.94
C ASN A 101 27.87 10.07 -22.60
N ALA A 102 27.04 10.44 -23.57
CA ALA A 102 25.59 10.54 -23.38
C ALA A 102 24.98 9.18 -22.99
N ALA A 103 25.42 8.09 -23.61
CA ALA A 103 24.98 6.75 -23.23
C ALA A 103 25.40 6.38 -21.79
N LYS A 104 26.62 6.74 -21.35
CA LYS A 104 27.05 6.54 -19.97
C LYS A 104 26.21 7.34 -18.96
N GLU A 105 25.82 8.57 -19.30
CA GLU A 105 24.91 9.36 -18.47
C GLU A 105 23.53 8.71 -18.36
N ILE A 106 22.98 8.17 -19.46
CA ILE A 106 21.73 7.41 -19.45
C ILE A 106 21.85 6.17 -18.55
N ALA A 107 22.96 5.42 -18.64
CA ALA A 107 23.19 4.26 -17.79
C ALA A 107 23.18 4.63 -16.29
N GLN A 108 23.82 5.75 -15.93
CA GLN A 108 23.81 6.24 -14.55
C GLN A 108 22.41 6.64 -14.08
N LEU A 109 21.60 7.27 -14.94
CA LEU A 109 20.21 7.60 -14.62
C LEU A 109 19.34 6.36 -14.43
N LEU A 110 19.57 5.30 -15.21
CA LEU A 110 18.87 4.02 -15.06
C LEU A 110 19.23 3.32 -13.74
N GLU A 111 20.51 3.31 -13.36
CA GLU A 111 20.94 2.76 -12.08
C GLU A 111 20.26 3.47 -10.91
N ASN A 112 20.20 4.81 -10.96
CA ASN A 112 19.49 5.60 -9.96
C ASN A 112 17.98 5.31 -9.94
N ALA A 113 17.35 5.18 -11.11
CA ALA A 113 15.94 4.85 -11.23
C ALA A 113 15.63 3.47 -10.61
N LEU A 114 16.46 2.46 -10.90
CA LEU A 114 16.34 1.12 -10.32
C LEU A 114 16.46 1.15 -8.78
N LYS A 115 17.40 1.95 -8.25
CA LYS A 115 17.55 2.14 -6.81
C LYS A 115 16.29 2.77 -6.19
N THR A 116 15.74 3.82 -6.79
CA THR A 116 14.51 4.46 -6.31
C THR A 116 13.30 3.52 -6.37
N VAL A 117 13.23 2.67 -7.39
CA VAL A 117 12.17 1.64 -7.49
C VAL A 117 12.32 0.60 -6.37
N ALA A 118 13.56 0.17 -6.06
CA ALA A 118 13.82 -0.74 -4.96
C ALA A 118 13.41 -0.13 -3.61
N GLU A 119 13.75 1.13 -3.34
CA GLU A 119 13.31 1.86 -2.14
C GLU A 119 11.77 1.94 -2.07
N GLY A 120 11.10 2.16 -3.22
CA GLY A 120 9.65 2.15 -3.31
C GLY A 120 9.03 0.78 -3.00
N LYS A 121 9.69 -0.31 -3.41
CA LYS A 121 9.28 -1.68 -3.11
C LYS A 121 9.38 -1.97 -1.61
N ASP A 122 10.48 -1.59 -0.97
CA ASP A 122 10.67 -1.78 0.48
C ASP A 122 9.62 -0.99 1.28
N ALA A 123 9.36 0.27 0.88
CA ALA A 123 8.32 1.09 1.51
C ALA A 123 6.92 0.47 1.33
N SER A 124 6.64 -0.08 0.14
CA SER A 124 5.41 -0.78 -0.16
C SER A 124 5.21 -2.02 0.73
N GLU A 125 6.27 -2.80 0.98
CA GLU A 125 6.22 -3.96 1.87
C GLU A 125 5.92 -3.56 3.32
N ALA A 126 6.49 -2.46 3.80
CA ALA A 126 6.16 -1.92 5.13
C ALA A 126 4.68 -1.50 5.25
N VAL A 127 4.08 -1.00 4.16
CA VAL A 127 2.64 -0.69 4.11
C VAL A 127 1.80 -1.96 4.18
N VAL A 128 2.20 -3.05 3.50
CA VAL A 128 1.50 -4.35 3.61
C VAL A 128 1.50 -4.86 5.05
N GLU A 129 2.64 -4.79 5.73
CA GLU A 129 2.73 -5.21 7.13
C GLU A 129 1.87 -4.33 8.06
N SER A 130 1.80 -3.02 7.78
CA SER A 130 0.91 -2.12 8.50
C SER A 130 -0.56 -2.51 8.32
N TYR A 131 -0.98 -2.84 7.09
CA TYR A 131 -2.34 -3.34 6.84
C TYR A 131 -2.61 -4.67 7.56
N ARG A 132 -1.64 -5.58 7.63
CA ARG A 132 -1.76 -6.84 8.38
C ARG A 132 -2.06 -6.58 9.85
N LYS A 133 -1.37 -5.62 10.46
CA LYS A 133 -1.61 -5.23 11.85
C LYS A 133 -2.99 -4.58 12.06
N ILE A 134 -3.43 -3.74 11.12
CA ILE A 134 -4.78 -3.13 11.19
C ILE A 134 -5.86 -4.22 11.04
N GLU A 135 -5.64 -5.22 10.20
CA GLU A 135 -6.54 -6.37 10.01
C GLU A 135 -6.69 -7.19 11.29
N GLU A 136 -5.59 -7.46 12.00
CA GLU A 136 -5.58 -8.12 13.31
C GLU A 136 -6.41 -7.33 14.34
N VAL A 137 -6.17 -6.02 14.48
CA VAL A 137 -6.91 -5.15 15.40
C VAL A 137 -8.40 -5.07 15.03
N THR A 138 -8.72 -5.01 13.74
CA THR A 138 -10.12 -4.95 13.27
C THR A 138 -10.86 -6.25 13.62
N THR A 139 -10.18 -7.39 13.55
CA THR A 139 -10.74 -8.69 13.95
C THR A 139 -10.97 -8.77 15.46
N GLU A 140 -10.05 -8.23 16.25
CA GLU A 140 -10.22 -8.13 17.71
C GLU A 140 -11.41 -7.24 18.08
N ILE A 141 -11.54 -6.08 17.43
CA ILE A 141 -12.69 -5.17 17.62
C ILE A 141 -14.01 -5.90 17.31
N ALA A 142 -14.08 -6.66 16.22
CA ALA A 142 -15.28 -7.43 15.89
C ALA A 142 -15.66 -8.44 16.98
N THR A 143 -14.66 -9.08 17.61
CA THR A 143 -14.86 -10.01 18.73
C THR A 143 -15.38 -9.29 19.98
N VAL A 144 -14.83 -8.11 20.29
CA VAL A 144 -15.28 -7.28 21.41
C VAL A 144 -16.74 -6.82 21.20
N ILE A 145 -17.08 -6.39 19.99
CA ILE A 145 -18.44 -5.98 19.62
C ILE A 145 -19.44 -7.14 19.81
N ASP A 146 -19.07 -8.36 19.45
CA ASP A 146 -19.92 -9.54 19.63
C ASP A 146 -20.15 -9.89 21.11
N THR A 147 -19.09 -9.73 21.92
CA THR A 147 -19.16 -9.87 23.38
C THR A 147 -20.09 -8.82 24.00
N ILE A 148 -20.00 -7.55 23.56
CA ILE A 148 -20.89 -6.48 24.03
C ILE A 148 -22.34 -6.76 23.63
N ALA A 149 -22.59 -7.18 22.38
CA ALA A 149 -23.92 -7.51 21.92
C ALA A 149 -24.58 -8.60 22.78
N THR A 150 -23.82 -9.67 23.07
CA THR A 150 -24.27 -10.77 23.96
C THR A 150 -24.57 -10.25 25.37
N ALA A 151 -23.69 -9.43 25.94
CA ALA A 151 -23.90 -8.85 27.28
C ALA A 151 -25.13 -7.92 27.34
N MET A 152 -25.42 -7.18 26.26
CA MET A 152 -26.61 -6.33 26.18
C MET A 152 -27.91 -7.16 26.12
N GLU A 153 -27.91 -8.29 25.41
CA GLU A 153 -29.06 -9.21 25.44
C GLU A 153 -29.31 -9.78 26.85
N GLU A 154 -28.26 -10.18 27.55
CA GLU A 154 -28.36 -10.65 28.93
C GLU A 154 -28.87 -9.57 29.87
N GLN A 155 -28.37 -8.35 29.76
CA GLN A 155 -28.85 -7.22 30.55
C GLN A 155 -30.32 -6.90 30.25
N SER A 156 -30.74 -6.95 28.98
CA SER A 156 -32.14 -6.74 28.62
C SER A 156 -33.04 -7.77 29.30
N ARG A 157 -32.69 -9.05 29.22
CA ARG A 157 -33.42 -10.14 29.90
C ARG A 157 -33.46 -9.93 31.41
N ALA A 158 -32.34 -9.54 32.03
CA ALA A 158 -32.29 -9.28 33.47
C ALA A 158 -33.19 -8.10 33.87
N VAL A 159 -33.26 -7.04 33.05
CA VAL A 159 -34.15 -5.90 33.29
C VAL A 159 -35.63 -6.31 33.21
N ASP A 160 -36.00 -7.17 32.27
CA ASP A 160 -37.37 -7.68 32.16
C ASP A 160 -37.75 -8.52 33.39
N ILE A 161 -36.86 -9.42 33.84
CA ILE A 161 -37.07 -10.21 35.07
C ILE A 161 -37.24 -9.31 36.30
N ILE A 162 -36.42 -8.26 36.43
CA ILE A 162 -36.51 -7.31 37.55
C ILE A 162 -37.85 -6.57 37.48
N ARG A 163 -38.29 -6.15 36.28
CA ARG A 163 -39.57 -5.47 36.09
C ARG A 163 -40.75 -6.33 36.51
N ASP A 164 -40.74 -7.61 36.13
CA ASP A 164 -41.79 -8.57 36.51
C ASP A 164 -41.79 -8.79 38.03
N SER A 165 -40.60 -8.97 38.63
CA SER A 165 -40.45 -9.14 40.08
C SER A 165 -40.95 -7.93 40.87
N ILE A 166 -40.69 -6.71 40.39
CA ILE A 166 -41.21 -5.48 41.00
C ILE A 166 -42.74 -5.47 40.96
N THR A 167 -43.33 -5.87 39.82
CA THR A 167 -44.78 -5.94 39.65
C THR A 167 -45.41 -6.94 40.63
N ASP A 168 -44.78 -8.11 40.80
CA ASP A 168 -45.23 -9.12 41.77
C ASP A 168 -45.12 -8.64 43.22
N ILE A 169 -44.04 -7.94 43.57
CA ILE A 169 -43.86 -7.34 44.90
C ILE A 169 -44.91 -6.26 45.16
N SER A 170 -45.21 -5.41 44.17
CA SER A 170 -46.27 -4.41 44.26
C SER A 170 -47.62 -5.07 44.52
N ASN A 171 -47.98 -6.10 43.75
CA ASN A 171 -49.23 -6.86 43.94
C ASN A 171 -49.30 -7.56 45.30
N SER A 172 -48.17 -8.06 45.82
CA SER A 172 -48.09 -8.67 47.15
C SER A 172 -48.27 -7.64 48.26
N THR A 173 -47.63 -6.48 48.12
CA THR A 173 -47.74 -5.36 49.06
C THR A 173 -49.17 -4.84 49.15
N GLU A 174 -49.85 -4.68 48.01
CA GLU A 174 -51.26 -4.27 47.96
C GLU A 174 -52.18 -5.26 48.67
N ARG A 175 -52.03 -6.57 48.39
CA ARG A 175 -52.77 -7.63 49.10
C ARG A 175 -52.50 -7.66 50.60
N MET A 176 -51.27 -7.37 51.02
CA MET A 176 -50.90 -7.26 52.43
C MET A 176 -51.62 -6.07 53.08
N GLU A 177 -51.63 -4.92 52.42
CA GLU A 177 -52.32 -3.71 52.90
C GLU A 177 -53.83 -3.95 53.04
N GLU A 178 -54.47 -4.58 52.06
CA GLU A 178 -55.87 -4.98 52.13
C GLU A 178 -56.15 -5.92 53.30
N SER A 179 -55.27 -6.90 53.52
CA SER A 179 -55.43 -7.88 54.60
C SER A 179 -55.28 -7.23 55.98
N VAL A 180 -54.34 -6.28 56.12
CA VAL A 180 -54.20 -5.46 57.33
C VAL A 180 -55.44 -4.58 57.56
N LYS A 181 -56.00 -3.97 56.51
CA LYS A 181 -57.25 -3.19 56.61
C LYS A 181 -58.41 -4.07 57.08
N ARG A 182 -58.54 -5.28 56.54
CA ARG A 182 -59.56 -6.26 56.96
C ARG A 182 -59.42 -6.67 58.43
N PHE A 183 -58.20 -6.76 58.96
CA PHE A 183 -57.96 -7.17 60.35
C PHE A 183 -58.25 -6.07 61.39
N LYS A 184 -58.30 -4.81 60.96
CA LYS A 184 -58.58 -3.64 61.82
C LYS A 184 -60.08 -3.29 61.93
N LEU A 185 -60.94 -4.01 61.20
CA LEU A 185 -62.40 -3.91 61.24
C LEU A 185 -62.98 -5.06 62.08
#